data_AF-A0A948YAP1-F1
#
_entry.id   AF-A0A948YAP1-F1
#
_cell.length_a   1.000
_cell.length_b   1.000
_cell.length_c   1.000
_cell.angle_alpha   90.00
_cell.angle_beta   90.00
_cell.angle_gamma   90.00
#
_symmetry.space_group_name_H-M   'P 1'
#
loop_
_entity.id
_entity.type
_entity.pdbx_description
1 polymer ?
#
loop_
_entity_poly.entity_id
_entity_poly.type
_entity_poly.pdbx_seq_one_letter_code
_entity_poly.pdbx_strand_id
1 'polypeptide(L)'
;MGWKMTTLGEVADINISTIDKNYAFDEIEYIDVASVEERKLTETQKIKLENAPSRAKRIVVDNSVLISTVRPNLKHYCFVKKAKPNLIASTGFAVVNSKEGKSDPYYLYNLLTTNEYTNYLIKIADSQTSTYPAF
;
A
#
# COMPACT_ATOMS: atom_id res chain seq x y z
N MET A 1 3.16 5.18 -31.10
CA MET A 1 2.41 4.16 -30.34
C MET A 1 1.39 4.88 -29.47
N GLY A 2 0.15 4.40 -29.42
CA GLY A 2 -0.95 5.03 -28.68
C GLY A 2 -1.28 4.32 -27.37
N TRP A 3 -2.36 4.75 -26.71
CA TRP A 3 -2.89 4.10 -25.51
C TRP A 3 -3.40 2.69 -25.79
N LYS A 4 -3.21 1.78 -24.82
CA LYS A 4 -3.71 0.41 -24.85
C LYS A 4 -4.51 0.14 -23.58
N MET A 5 -5.69 -0.45 -23.72
CA MET A 5 -6.45 -0.96 -22.57
C MET A 5 -5.74 -2.18 -21.98
N THR A 6 -5.59 -2.20 -20.66
CA THR A 6 -4.87 -3.23 -19.90
C THR A 6 -5.50 -3.41 -18.53
N THR A 7 -5.15 -4.47 -17.81
CA THR A 7 -5.50 -4.65 -16.40
C THR A 7 -4.40 -4.12 -15.49
N LEU A 8 -4.74 -3.80 -14.23
CA LEU A 8 -3.74 -3.34 -13.25
C LEU A 8 -2.66 -4.40 -13.00
N GLY A 9 -3.02 -5.69 -12.95
CA GLY A 9 -2.08 -6.78 -12.73
C GLY A 9 -1.08 -7.01 -13.88
N GLU A 10 -1.38 -6.55 -15.10
CA GLU A 10 -0.45 -6.60 -16.22
C GLU A 10 0.65 -5.53 -16.13
N VAL A 11 0.37 -4.41 -15.46
CA VAL A 11 1.27 -3.25 -15.38
C VAL A 11 1.84 -3.00 -13.99
N ALA A 12 1.31 -3.65 -12.96
CA ALA A 12 1.77 -3.49 -11.59
C ALA A 12 1.81 -4.83 -10.84
N ASP A 13 2.73 -4.90 -9.87
CA ASP A 13 2.82 -5.93 -8.86
C ASP A 13 2.20 -5.41 -7.56
N ILE A 14 1.36 -6.23 -6.92
CA ILE A 14 0.62 -5.83 -5.72
C ILE A 14 0.94 -6.79 -4.58
N ASN A 15 1.44 -6.25 -3.46
CA ASN A 15 1.77 -6.99 -2.24
C ASN A 15 2.73 -8.18 -2.42
N ILE A 16 3.65 -8.11 -3.39
CA ILE A 16 4.51 -9.25 -3.75
C ILE A 16 5.61 -9.56 -2.72
N SER A 17 5.98 -8.59 -1.90
CA SER A 17 7.10 -8.71 -0.98
C SER A 17 6.65 -8.55 0.46
N THR A 18 6.86 -9.58 1.26
CA THR A 18 6.59 -9.56 2.71
C THR A 18 7.77 -10.04 3.51
N ILE A 19 7.93 -9.53 4.72
CA ILE A 19 8.92 -10.06 5.66
C ILE A 19 8.62 -11.52 6.00
N ASP A 20 9.67 -12.31 6.12
CA ASP A 20 9.61 -13.71 6.51
C ASP A 20 10.55 -13.98 7.70
N LYS A 21 10.81 -15.27 7.99
CA LYS A 21 11.69 -15.68 9.10
C LYS A 21 13.18 -15.37 8.85
N ASN A 22 13.57 -15.10 7.61
CA ASN A 22 14.94 -14.84 7.18
C ASN A 22 15.16 -13.36 6.87
N TYR A 23 14.28 -12.48 7.35
CA TYR A 23 14.39 -11.05 7.13
C TYR A 23 15.70 -10.50 7.70
N ALA A 24 16.40 -9.68 6.91
CA ALA A 24 17.80 -9.35 7.15
C ALA A 24 18.05 -8.29 8.25
N PHE A 25 17.01 -7.71 8.84
CA PHE A 25 17.13 -6.62 9.81
C PHE A 25 16.45 -6.98 11.14
N ASP A 26 17.10 -6.61 12.25
CA ASP A 26 16.54 -6.77 13.60
C ASP A 26 15.57 -5.65 14.00
N GLU A 27 15.47 -4.59 13.19
CA GLU A 27 14.52 -3.49 13.35
C GLU A 27 13.87 -3.09 12.03
N ILE A 28 12.64 -2.61 12.13
CA ILE A 28 11.85 -2.11 11.00
C ILE A 28 11.50 -0.63 11.21
N GLU A 29 11.41 0.08 10.09
CA GLU A 29 10.75 1.37 10.01
C GLU A 29 9.30 1.10 9.57
N TYR A 30 8.34 1.27 10.47
CA TYR A 30 6.96 0.82 10.28
C TYR A 30 6.02 1.96 9.85
N ILE A 31 5.17 1.68 8.85
CA ILE A 31 4.07 2.53 8.40
C ILE A 31 2.74 1.84 8.75
N ASP A 32 1.99 2.40 9.70
CA ASP A 32 0.60 2.02 9.94
C ASP A 32 -0.38 2.87 9.13
N VAL A 33 -1.66 2.49 9.14
CA VAL A 33 -2.69 3.21 8.35
C VAL A 33 -2.86 4.67 8.81
N ALA A 34 -2.69 4.93 10.10
CA ALA A 34 -2.83 6.28 10.67
C ALA A 34 -1.64 7.19 10.33
N SER A 35 -0.48 6.60 9.99
CA SER A 35 0.74 7.29 9.58
C SER A 35 0.64 7.91 8.19
N VAL A 36 -0.46 7.69 7.46
CA VAL A 36 -0.64 8.20 6.09
C VAL A 36 -1.92 9.01 6.01
N GLU A 37 -1.81 10.26 5.60
CA GLU A 37 -2.93 11.11 5.20
C GLU A 37 -3.03 11.17 3.66
N GLU A 38 -3.99 11.94 3.12
CA GLU A 38 -4.12 12.14 1.69
C GLU A 38 -2.81 12.67 1.09
N ARG A 39 -2.09 11.79 0.37
CA ARG A 39 -0.82 12.05 -0.33
C ARG A 39 0.40 12.25 0.56
N LYS A 40 0.30 12.05 1.87
CA LYS A 40 1.37 12.41 2.81
C LYS A 40 1.63 11.28 3.79
N LEU A 41 2.88 10.80 3.83
CA LEU A 41 3.40 10.02 4.95
C LEU A 41 3.77 11.01 6.06
N THR A 42 3.09 10.95 7.20
CA THR A 42 3.27 11.90 8.30
C THR A 42 4.46 11.50 9.18
N GLU A 43 4.49 10.25 9.60
CA GLU A 43 5.54 9.70 10.45
C GLU A 43 5.78 8.22 10.19
N THR A 44 6.86 7.69 10.76
CA THR A 44 7.18 6.27 10.78
C THR A 44 7.69 5.88 12.16
N GLN A 45 7.47 4.63 12.54
CA GLN A 45 7.86 4.12 13.86
C GLN A 45 9.02 3.16 13.73
N LYS A 46 10.10 3.38 14.49
CA LYS A 46 11.17 2.39 14.61
C LYS A 46 10.80 1.33 15.64
N ILE A 47 10.74 0.08 15.22
CA ILE A 47 10.29 -1.04 16.06
C ILE A 47 11.27 -2.19 15.89
N LYS A 48 11.69 -2.81 17.01
CA LYS A 48 12.43 -4.08 16.95
C LYS A 48 11.57 -5.15 16.30
N LEU A 49 12.14 -5.97 15.43
CA LEU A 49 11.41 -7.01 14.68
C LEU A 49 10.63 -7.95 15.61
N GLU A 50 11.19 -8.31 16.75
CA GLU A 50 10.55 -9.15 17.78
C GLU A 50 9.25 -8.55 18.36
N ASN A 51 9.14 -7.22 18.37
CA ASN A 51 8.00 -6.46 18.88
C ASN A 51 7.08 -5.95 17.75
N ALA A 52 7.40 -6.29 16.50
CA ALA A 52 6.63 -5.82 15.36
C ALA A 52 5.19 -6.36 15.41
N PRO A 53 4.17 -5.53 15.18
CA PRO A 53 2.78 -6.00 15.18
C PRO A 53 2.57 -7.03 14.07
N SER A 54 1.63 -7.94 14.25
CA SER A 54 1.34 -9.00 13.26
C SER A 54 1.01 -8.48 11.86
N ARG A 55 0.51 -7.22 11.78
CA ARG A 55 0.21 -6.51 10.53
C ARG A 55 1.44 -5.90 9.84
N ALA A 56 2.57 -5.69 10.52
CA ALA A 56 3.78 -5.17 9.89
C ALA A 56 4.40 -6.27 9.02
N LYS A 57 4.06 -6.28 7.74
CA LYS A 57 4.46 -7.37 6.84
C LYS A 57 4.93 -6.93 5.47
N ARG A 58 4.35 -5.88 4.89
CA ARG A 58 4.55 -5.56 3.47
C ARG A 58 5.83 -4.76 3.29
N ILE A 59 6.76 -5.27 2.50
CA ILE A 59 8.02 -4.56 2.19
C ILE A 59 7.68 -3.41 1.24
N VAL A 60 8.21 -2.22 1.53
CA VAL A 60 8.06 -1.03 0.71
C VAL A 60 9.39 -0.72 0.04
N VAL A 61 9.36 -0.46 -1.26
CA VAL A 61 10.56 -0.10 -2.04
C VAL A 61 10.37 1.26 -2.69
N ASP A 62 11.43 1.76 -3.34
CA ASP A 62 11.38 3.00 -4.08
C ASP A 62 10.24 2.98 -5.11
N ASN A 63 9.51 4.10 -5.17
CA ASN A 63 8.36 4.32 -6.04
C ASN A 63 7.15 3.40 -5.78
N SER A 64 7.07 2.77 -4.61
CA SER A 64 5.86 2.09 -4.15
C SER A 64 4.71 3.08 -3.94
N VAL A 65 3.51 2.69 -4.36
CA VAL A 65 2.25 3.35 -3.99
C VAL A 65 1.64 2.60 -2.81
N LEU A 66 1.29 3.32 -1.75
CA LEU A 66 0.53 2.78 -0.62
C LEU A 66 -0.92 3.24 -0.74
N ILE A 67 -1.88 2.32 -0.70
CA ILE A 67 -3.31 2.61 -0.69
C ILE A 67 -3.98 1.83 0.42
N SER A 68 -4.59 2.51 1.39
CA SER A 68 -5.32 1.83 2.45
C SER A 68 -6.52 1.07 1.88
N THR A 69 -6.60 -0.21 2.22
CA THR A 69 -7.77 -1.04 1.96
C THR A 69 -8.72 -1.03 3.16
N VAL A 70 -8.34 -0.38 4.26
CA VAL A 70 -9.18 -0.17 5.45
C VAL A 70 -9.80 1.22 5.35
N ARG A 71 -11.12 1.28 5.17
CA ARG A 71 -11.89 2.53 5.02
C ARG A 71 -11.30 3.46 3.94
N PRO A 72 -11.35 3.08 2.65
CA PRO A 72 -10.76 3.86 1.55
C PRO A 72 -11.28 5.31 1.46
N ASN A 73 -12.46 5.60 2.04
CA ASN A 73 -13.03 6.94 2.14
C ASN A 73 -12.16 7.94 2.92
N LEU A 74 -11.28 7.45 3.80
CA LEU A 74 -10.34 8.30 4.55
C LEU A 74 -9.11 8.69 3.73
N LYS A 75 -8.97 8.15 2.51
CA LYS A 75 -7.92 8.53 1.55
C LYS A 75 -6.49 8.41 2.10
N HIS A 76 -6.27 7.42 2.97
CA HIS A 76 -4.94 7.08 3.45
C HIS A 76 -4.14 6.41 2.32
N TYR A 77 -3.52 7.23 1.48
CA TYR A 77 -2.65 6.80 0.39
C TYR A 77 -1.49 7.77 0.21
N CYS A 78 -0.32 7.25 -0.21
CA CYS A 78 0.85 8.08 -0.49
C CYS A 78 1.77 7.42 -1.52
N PHE A 79 2.71 8.22 -2.04
CA PHE A 79 3.76 7.77 -2.94
C PHE A 79 5.11 7.79 -2.21
N VAL A 80 5.73 6.63 -2.08
CA VAL A 80 7.03 6.49 -1.40
C VAL A 80 8.13 6.63 -2.43
N LYS A 81 8.63 7.85 -2.63
CA LYS A 81 9.67 8.14 -3.63
C LYS A 81 10.99 7.43 -3.33
N LYS A 82 11.37 7.37 -2.05
CA LYS A 82 12.57 6.68 -1.56
C LYS A 82 12.22 5.93 -0.28
N ALA A 83 12.40 4.62 -0.29
CA ALA A 83 12.19 3.75 0.84
C ALA A 83 13.51 3.50 1.58
N LYS A 84 13.44 3.35 2.90
CA LYS A 84 14.55 2.75 3.65
C LYS A 84 14.57 1.25 3.39
N PRO A 85 15.75 0.59 3.41
CA PRO A 85 15.85 -0.86 3.19
C PRO A 85 14.97 -1.70 4.13
N ASN A 86 14.67 -1.18 5.32
CA ASN A 86 13.84 -1.83 6.32
C ASN A 86 12.44 -1.21 6.49
N LEU A 87 11.93 -0.50 5.47
CA LEU A 87 10.61 0.15 5.51
C LEU A 87 9.49 -0.88 5.27
N ILE A 88 8.66 -1.08 6.28
CA ILE A 88 7.59 -2.07 6.29
C ILE A 88 6.24 -1.39 6.50
N ALA A 89 5.28 -1.67 5.62
CA ALA A 89 3.91 -1.20 5.74
C ALA A 89 3.00 -2.26 6.37
N SER A 90 1.93 -1.77 6.99
CA SER A 90 0.83 -2.57 7.50
C SER A 90 0.14 -3.38 6.39
N THR A 91 -0.36 -4.57 6.71
CA THR A 91 -1.30 -5.31 5.86
C THR A 91 -2.65 -4.61 5.65
N GLY A 92 -2.84 -3.43 6.26
CA GLY A 92 -3.91 -2.49 5.90
C GLY A 92 -3.69 -1.74 4.58
N PHE A 93 -2.48 -1.74 3.98
CA PHE A 93 -2.16 -1.03 2.73
C PHE A 93 -1.86 -1.92 1.53
N ALA A 94 -2.60 -1.84 0.44
CA ALA A 94 -2.09 -2.37 -0.82
C ALA A 94 -0.78 -1.63 -1.18
N VAL A 95 0.33 -2.37 -1.29
CA VAL A 95 1.60 -1.88 -1.82
C VAL A 95 1.62 -2.21 -3.31
N VAL A 96 1.58 -1.18 -4.15
CA VAL A 96 1.55 -1.30 -5.61
C VAL A 96 2.87 -0.81 -6.18
N ASN A 97 3.53 -1.67 -6.95
CA ASN A 97 4.78 -1.37 -7.62
C ASN A 97 4.58 -1.47 -9.12
N SER A 98 5.01 -0.44 -9.86
CA SER A 98 4.98 -0.48 -11.32
C SER A 98 5.92 -1.56 -11.84
N LYS A 99 5.48 -2.33 -12.84
CA LYS A 99 6.36 -3.23 -13.59
C LYS A 99 7.24 -2.41 -14.51
N GLU A 100 8.53 -2.69 -14.48
CA GLU A 100 9.52 -2.02 -15.31
C GLU A 100 9.14 -2.09 -16.79
N GLY A 101 9.16 -0.93 -17.46
CA GLY A 101 8.80 -0.81 -18.88
C GLY A 101 7.31 -1.02 -19.21
N LYS A 102 6.43 -1.25 -18.22
CA LYS A 102 4.98 -1.43 -18.43
C LYS A 102 4.17 -0.20 -18.05
N SER A 103 4.57 0.51 -16.99
CA SER A 103 3.93 1.76 -16.59
C SER A 103 4.90 2.67 -15.84
N ASP A 104 4.53 3.95 -15.77
CA ASP A 104 5.18 4.92 -14.89
C ASP A 104 4.57 4.84 -13.47
N PRO A 105 5.37 4.71 -12.40
CA PRO A 105 4.86 4.64 -11.03
C PRO A 105 4.04 5.85 -10.61
N TYR A 106 4.42 7.06 -11.06
CA TYR A 106 3.72 8.29 -10.72
C TYR A 106 2.39 8.39 -11.46
N TYR A 107 2.31 7.91 -12.70
CA TYR A 107 1.05 7.75 -13.41
C TYR A 107 0.11 6.78 -12.67
N LEU A 108 0.58 5.60 -12.27
CA LEU A 108 -0.22 4.64 -11.49
C LEU A 108 -0.73 5.26 -10.20
N TYR A 109 0.13 5.98 -9.47
CA TYR A 109 -0.27 6.70 -8.27
C TYR A 109 -1.40 7.69 -8.55
N ASN A 110 -1.26 8.56 -9.55
CA ASN A 110 -2.29 9.55 -9.88
C ASN A 110 -3.60 8.90 -10.32
N LEU A 111 -3.53 7.81 -11.10
CA LEU A 111 -4.70 7.06 -11.56
C LEU A 111 -5.46 6.43 -10.39
N LEU A 112 -4.75 5.66 -9.57
CA LEU A 112 -5.33 4.87 -8.48
C LEU A 112 -5.83 5.73 -7.31
N THR A 113 -5.40 6.99 -7.23
CA THR A 113 -5.79 7.94 -6.17
C THR A 113 -6.83 8.96 -6.63
N THR A 114 -7.42 8.78 -7.81
CA THR A 114 -8.56 9.59 -8.22
C THR A 114 -9.79 9.31 -7.34
N ASN A 115 -10.73 10.26 -7.29
CA ASN A 115 -11.99 10.05 -6.59
C ASN A 115 -12.80 8.88 -7.17
N GLU A 116 -12.69 8.61 -8.48
CA GLU A 116 -13.37 7.49 -9.13
C GLU A 116 -12.88 6.14 -8.56
N TYR A 117 -11.56 5.91 -8.54
CA TYR A 117 -10.99 4.69 -7.98
C TYR A 117 -11.18 4.62 -6.46
N THR A 118 -11.08 5.74 -5.76
CA THR A 118 -11.40 5.80 -4.32
C THR A 118 -12.85 5.34 -4.08
N ASN A 119 -13.81 5.87 -4.82
CA ASN A 119 -15.23 5.49 -4.72
C ASN A 119 -15.47 4.03 -5.10
N TYR A 120 -14.76 3.52 -6.11
CA TYR A 120 -14.80 2.11 -6.46
C TYR A 120 -14.34 1.21 -5.30
N LEU A 121 -13.23 1.57 -4.65
CA LEU A 121 -12.72 0.84 -3.49
C LEU A 121 -13.66 0.95 -2.27
N ILE A 122 -14.30 2.10 -2.04
CA ILE A 122 -15.34 2.25 -1.00
C ILE A 122 -16.47 1.25 -1.22
N LYS A 123 -17.02 1.17 -2.43
CA LYS A 123 -18.11 0.23 -2.75
C LYS A 123 -17.73 -1.23 -2.47
N ILE A 124 -16.49 -1.61 -2.78
CA ILE A 124 -15.98 -2.95 -2.48
C ILE A 124 -15.88 -3.16 -0.96
N ALA A 125 -15.27 -2.22 -0.23
CA ALA A 125 -15.11 -2.33 1.21
C ALA A 125 -16.44 -2.43 1.95
N ASP A 126 -17.45 -1.63 1.56
CA ASP A 126 -18.78 -1.66 2.15
C ASP A 126 -19.48 -3.01 1.88
N SER A 127 -19.33 -3.56 0.67
CA SER A 127 -19.90 -4.86 0.32
C SER A 127 -19.30 -6.00 1.15
N GLN A 128 -18.02 -5.94 1.49
CA GLN A 128 -17.31 -6.95 2.29
C GLN A 128 -17.57 -6.81 3.80
N THR A 129 -17.95 -5.62 4.28
CA THR A 129 -18.24 -5.38 5.70
C THR A 129 -19.65 -5.87 6.11
N SER A 130 -20.49 -6.25 5.14
CA SER A 130 -21.89 -6.67 5.36
C SER A 130 -22.08 -8.10 5.93
N THR A 131 -21.01 -8.83 6.28
CA THR A 131 -21.10 -10.25 6.72
C THR A 131 -20.87 -10.47 8.23
N TYR A 132 -21.05 -9.48 9.09
CA TYR A 132 -21.10 -9.71 10.55
C TYR A 132 -22.41 -9.21 11.15
N PRO A 133 -23.28 -10.10 11.66
CA PRO A 133 -24.34 -9.68 12.56
C PRO A 133 -23.68 -9.21 13.86
N ALA A 134 -23.92 -7.95 14.24
CA ALA A 134 -23.71 -7.53 15.62
C ALA A 134 -24.84 -8.17 16.44
N PHE A 135 -24.47 -8.99 17.43
CA PHE A 135 -25.39 -9.48 18.46
C PHE A 135 -25.81 -8.33 19.37
#